data_AF-A0A2T4XFV0-F1
#
_entry.id   AF-A0A2T4XFV0-F1
#
_cell.length_a   1.000
_cell.length_b   1.000
_cell.length_c   1.000
_cell.angle_alpha   90.00
_cell.angle_beta   90.00
_cell.angle_gamma   90.00
#
_symmetry.space_group_name_H-M   'P 1'
#
loop_
_entity.id
_entity.type
_entity.pdbx_description
1 polymer ?
#
loop_
_entity_poly.entity_id
_entity_poly.type
_entity_poly.pdbx_seq_one_letter_code
_entity_poly.pdbx_strand_id
1 'polypeptide(L)'
;MLQRARANHPGLLVGFFLFGLIGLLPAPEGLSEQAWRTAAVTLLMASWWISEAIPIYATALLPILLFPLLGIASVGEATAPYANPVIYLFLGGFLLAAGMQRWSLHRRFALSVIRVFGVKPRSVILGFMIASAVLSMFVSNTATAIMMLPIAMSVFELVEGQSRSGRSGTGQSQAGHPQTEHSQAERRNFEIALVLSVAYGCNVGGIGTLIGTPPNALLAGFFQETYGVEIGFLDWMLVGMPIVLISLPVIFFLLTRVLFPIRMQELDGGMDYIRGELAQMGPMSVQEKRVAMVFALAALGWVTRPLLEEYVPGLSDAGISVGAAVLLFIIPAGGDKRAGRGIFSGSVGVQGMGGV
;
A
#
# COMPACT_ATOMS: atom_id res chain seq x y z
N MET A 1 12.28 3.97 8.25
CA MET A 1 11.28 5.00 8.63
C MET A 1 11.74 5.97 9.73
N LEU A 2 12.88 5.77 10.40
CA LEU A 2 13.48 6.76 11.34
C LEU A 2 14.74 7.43 10.78
N GLN A 3 14.72 7.83 9.50
CA GLN A 3 15.80 8.67 8.96
C GLN A 3 15.33 10.12 8.90
N ARG A 4 15.74 10.87 9.94
CA ARG A 4 15.78 12.33 10.02
C ARG A 4 14.49 13.07 9.64
N ALA A 5 13.46 12.95 10.46
CA ALA A 5 12.53 14.08 10.64
C ALA A 5 13.32 15.20 11.37
N ARG A 6 14.13 15.96 10.62
CA ARG A 6 14.59 17.25 11.15
C ARG A 6 13.33 18.06 11.32
N ALA A 7 12.99 18.39 12.57
CA ALA A 7 11.84 19.23 12.86
C ALA A 7 11.88 20.44 11.94
N ASN A 8 10.82 20.64 11.16
CA ASN A 8 10.72 21.80 10.29
C ASN A 8 10.45 23.02 11.18
N HIS A 9 11.53 23.62 11.69
CA HIS A 9 11.47 24.70 12.69
C HIS A 9 10.54 25.87 12.27
N PRO A 10 10.53 26.31 10.99
CA PRO A 10 9.54 27.27 10.52
C PRO A 10 8.09 26.80 10.68
N GLY A 11 7.78 25.55 10.32
CA GLY A 11 6.43 24.98 10.44
C GLY A 11 5.95 24.88 11.89
N LEU A 12 6.86 24.53 12.81
CA LEU A 12 6.58 24.55 14.25
C LEU A 12 6.19 25.95 14.72
N LEU A 13 7.00 26.96 14.38
CA LEU A 13 6.78 28.35 14.78
C LEU A 13 5.49 28.91 14.21
N VAL A 14 5.17 28.62 12.94
CA VAL A 14 3.90 29.04 12.31
C VAL A 14 2.71 28.45 13.06
N GLY A 15 2.74 27.15 13.38
CA GLY A 15 1.67 26.51 14.13
C GLY A 15 1.46 27.15 15.51
N PHE A 16 2.54 27.34 16.29
CA PHE A 16 2.44 28.00 17.59
C PHE A 16 2.00 29.46 17.50
N PHE A 17 2.47 30.19 16.49
CA PHE A 17 2.04 31.56 16.24
C PHE A 17 0.55 31.64 15.95
N LEU A 18 0.02 30.79 15.06
CA LEU A 18 -1.41 30.76 14.74
C LEU A 18 -2.25 30.32 15.94
N PHE A 19 -1.80 29.33 16.70
CA PHE A 19 -2.44 28.90 17.94
C PHE A 19 -2.52 30.04 18.96
N GLY A 20 -1.40 30.73 19.21
CA GLY A 20 -1.35 31.86 20.13
C GLY A 20 -2.17 33.05 19.65
N LEU A 21 -2.12 33.37 18.35
CA LEU A 21 -2.90 34.44 17.75
C LEU A 21 -4.41 34.23 17.96
N ILE A 22 -4.91 33.04 17.63
CA ILE A 22 -6.33 32.70 17.80
C ILE A 22 -6.69 32.62 19.29
N GLY A 23 -5.83 32.04 20.12
CA GLY A 23 -6.06 31.94 21.57
C GLY A 23 -6.08 33.29 22.30
N LEU A 24 -5.43 34.33 21.77
CA LEU A 24 -5.43 35.68 22.33
C LEU A 24 -6.55 36.56 21.79
N LEU A 25 -7.06 36.27 20.58
CA LEU A 25 -8.18 37.00 20.01
C LEU A 25 -9.51 36.55 20.63
N PRO A 26 -10.46 37.47 20.88
CA PRO A 26 -11.78 37.09 21.35
C PRO A 26 -12.52 36.27 20.29
N ALA A 27 -13.39 35.36 20.76
CA ALA A 27 -14.24 34.59 19.85
C ALA A 27 -15.13 35.55 19.02
N PRO A 28 -15.25 35.34 17.70
CA PRO A 28 -16.17 36.10 16.85
C PRO A 28 -17.62 35.98 17.33
N GLU A 29 -18.43 36.99 17.02
CA GLU A 29 -19.87 36.96 17.34
C GLU A 29 -20.54 35.71 16.75
N GLY A 30 -21.32 35.00 17.57
CA GLY A 30 -22.02 33.77 17.18
C GLY A 30 -21.23 32.48 17.38
N LEU A 31 -19.94 32.54 17.77
CA LEU A 31 -19.13 31.37 18.11
C LEU A 31 -18.97 31.20 19.63
N SER A 32 -19.09 29.96 20.10
CA SER A 32 -18.75 29.63 21.49
C SER A 32 -17.26 29.71 21.72
N GLU A 33 -16.85 30.02 22.95
CA GLU A 33 -15.43 30.05 23.32
C GLU A 33 -14.75 28.70 23.10
N GLN A 34 -15.45 27.59 23.38
CA GLN A 34 -14.96 26.25 23.13
C GLN A 34 -14.71 26.01 21.63
N ALA A 35 -15.63 26.42 20.75
CA ALA A 35 -15.45 26.27 19.31
C ALA A 35 -14.27 27.11 18.78
N TRP A 36 -14.05 28.31 19.34
CA TRP A 36 -12.91 29.15 18.99
C TRP A 36 -11.57 28.54 19.43
N ARG A 37 -11.52 27.98 20.65
CA ARG A 37 -10.34 27.24 21.14
C ARG A 37 -10.10 25.97 20.31
N THR A 38 -11.14 25.26 19.88
CA THR A 38 -11.01 24.13 18.95
C THR A 38 -10.41 24.58 17.63
N ALA A 39 -10.86 25.69 17.05
CA ALA A 39 -10.29 26.25 15.81
C ALA A 39 -8.80 26.60 15.96
N ALA A 40 -8.37 27.11 17.12
CA ALA A 40 -6.96 27.35 17.41
C ALA A 40 -6.14 26.05 17.33
N VAL A 41 -6.62 24.98 17.97
CA VAL A 41 -5.99 23.66 17.93
C VAL A 41 -6.00 23.09 16.50
N THR A 42 -7.09 23.26 15.75
CA THR A 42 -7.18 22.83 14.36
C THR A 42 -6.14 23.54 13.49
N LEU A 43 -5.94 24.85 13.65
CA LEU A 43 -4.94 25.61 12.88
C LEU A 43 -3.51 25.23 13.25
N LEU A 44 -3.24 24.94 14.52
CA LEU A 44 -1.98 24.36 14.97
C LEU A 44 -1.70 23.03 14.24
N MET A 45 -2.67 22.11 14.29
CA MET A 45 -2.56 20.79 13.69
C MET A 45 -2.43 20.86 12.17
N ALA A 46 -3.26 21.67 11.51
CA ALA A 46 -3.21 21.86 10.06
C ALA A 46 -1.86 22.40 9.60
N SER A 47 -1.30 23.38 10.33
CA SER A 47 0.03 23.93 10.05
C SER A 47 1.10 22.84 10.14
N TRP A 48 1.08 22.04 11.20
CA TRP A 48 2.07 20.98 11.42
C TRP A 48 1.92 19.79 10.46
N TRP A 49 0.69 19.45 10.05
CA TRP A 49 0.44 18.43 9.04
C TRP A 49 0.89 18.87 7.64
N ILE A 50 0.54 20.09 7.22
CA ILE A 50 0.93 20.61 5.90
C ILE A 50 2.44 20.81 5.81
N SER A 51 3.06 21.33 6.86
CA SER A 51 4.51 21.60 6.86
C SER A 51 5.35 20.37 7.23
N GLU A 52 4.72 19.26 7.61
CA GLU A 52 5.35 18.08 8.22
C GLU A 52 6.32 18.46 9.35
N ALA A 53 5.89 19.37 10.24
CA ALA A 53 6.73 19.92 11.32
C ALA A 53 7.22 18.85 12.29
N ILE A 54 6.32 17.92 12.63
CA ILE A 54 6.55 16.68 13.36
C ILE A 54 5.74 15.57 12.67
N PRO A 55 5.99 14.28 12.96
CA PRO A 55 5.25 13.19 12.34
C PRO A 55 3.73 13.34 12.50
N ILE A 56 2.96 13.02 11.45
CA ILE A 56 1.50 13.19 11.40
C ILE A 56 0.79 12.58 12.61
N TYR A 57 1.23 11.41 13.06
CA TYR A 57 0.69 10.72 14.23
C TYR A 57 1.00 11.42 15.55
N ALA A 58 2.12 12.14 15.67
CA ALA A 58 2.44 12.92 16.86
C ALA A 58 1.57 14.18 16.93
N THR A 59 1.36 14.86 15.80
CA THR A 59 0.40 15.97 15.70
C THR A 59 -1.02 15.51 16.02
N ALA A 60 -1.41 14.31 15.58
CA ALA A 60 -2.74 13.76 15.82
C ALA A 60 -3.06 13.60 17.31
N LEU A 61 -2.07 13.40 18.19
CA LEU A 61 -2.24 13.24 19.64
C LEU A 61 -2.48 14.56 20.39
N LEU A 62 -2.27 15.73 19.76
CA LEU A 62 -2.42 17.03 20.41
C LEU A 62 -3.78 17.27 21.04
N PRO A 63 -4.93 16.87 20.46
CA PRO A 63 -6.24 17.03 21.10
C PRO A 63 -6.32 16.38 22.47
N ILE A 64 -5.67 15.23 22.69
CA ILE A 64 -5.67 14.53 23.99
C ILE A 64 -5.03 15.41 25.07
N LEU A 65 -4.00 16.17 24.72
CA LEU A 65 -3.31 17.09 25.61
C LEU A 65 -4.05 18.43 25.74
N LEU A 66 -4.42 19.03 24.60
CA LEU A 66 -4.87 20.42 24.55
C LEU A 66 -6.36 20.57 24.88
N PHE A 67 -7.23 19.63 24.50
CA PHE A 67 -8.67 19.78 24.75
C PHE A 67 -9.02 19.87 26.24
N PRO A 68 -8.45 19.04 27.13
CA PRO A 68 -8.70 19.17 28.57
C PRO A 68 -8.14 20.47 29.15
N LEU A 69 -6.93 20.87 28.72
CA LEU A 69 -6.28 22.11 29.19
C LEU A 69 -7.06 23.37 28.77
N LEU A 70 -7.71 23.31 27.61
CA LEU A 70 -8.51 24.41 27.05
C LEU A 70 -9.99 24.31 27.44
N GLY A 71 -10.40 23.34 28.26
CA GLY A 71 -11.80 23.14 28.66
C GLY A 71 -12.75 22.85 27.49
N ILE A 72 -12.24 22.24 26.41
CA ILE A 72 -12.99 21.87 25.21
C ILE A 72 -13.71 20.53 25.43
N ALA A 73 -12.98 19.52 25.91
CA ALA A 73 -13.47 18.18 26.15
C ALA A 73 -12.60 17.48 27.21
N SER A 74 -13.18 16.51 27.90
CA SER A 74 -12.44 15.64 28.82
C SER A 74 -11.43 14.75 28.08
N VAL A 75 -10.46 14.19 28.82
CA VAL A 75 -9.50 13.23 28.25
C VAL A 75 -10.23 12.03 27.61
N GLY A 76 -11.28 11.53 28.25
CA GLY A 76 -12.06 10.39 27.74
C GLY A 76 -12.79 10.70 26.44
N GLU A 77 -13.38 11.88 26.32
CA GLU A 77 -14.01 12.34 25.07
C GLU A 77 -12.96 12.56 23.96
N ALA A 78 -11.80 13.13 24.31
CA ALA A 78 -10.72 13.35 23.35
C ALA A 78 -10.07 12.05 22.86
N THR A 79 -10.10 10.96 23.64
CA THR A 79 -9.54 9.65 23.27
C THR A 79 -10.53 8.71 22.61
N ALA A 80 -11.85 8.92 22.77
CA ALA A 80 -12.87 8.03 22.20
C ALA A 80 -12.72 7.78 20.68
N PRO A 81 -12.40 8.78 19.82
CA PRO A 81 -12.23 8.55 18.38
C PRO A 81 -11.09 7.59 18.01
N TYR A 82 -10.10 7.41 18.90
CA TYR A 82 -8.97 6.48 18.67
C TYR A 82 -9.37 5.01 18.76
N ALA A 83 -10.58 4.72 19.27
CA ALA A 83 -11.16 3.39 19.32
C ALA A 83 -12.20 3.14 18.22
N ASN A 84 -12.27 4.01 17.19
CA ASN A 84 -13.20 3.84 16.08
C ASN A 84 -13.00 2.45 15.40
N PRO A 85 -14.07 1.69 15.10
CA PRO A 85 -13.98 0.35 14.49
C PRO A 85 -13.14 0.30 13.19
N VAL A 86 -13.16 1.37 12.39
CA VAL A 86 -12.38 1.47 11.15
C VAL A 86 -10.88 1.36 11.42
N ILE A 87 -10.39 1.83 12.57
CA ILE A 87 -8.98 1.68 12.96
C ILE A 87 -8.61 0.20 13.14
N TYR A 88 -9.50 -0.59 13.74
CA TYR A 88 -9.30 -2.03 13.94
C TYR A 88 -9.44 -2.83 12.64
N LEU A 89 -10.31 -2.39 11.72
CA LEU A 89 -10.34 -2.92 10.35
C LEU A 89 -8.96 -2.77 9.67
N PHE A 90 -8.36 -1.58 9.76
CA PHE A 90 -7.02 -1.34 9.21
C PHE A 90 -5.92 -2.13 9.92
N LEU A 91 -5.98 -2.23 11.24
CA LEU A 91 -5.01 -3.00 12.02
C LEU A 91 -4.96 -4.47 11.55
N GLY A 92 -6.11 -5.12 11.41
CA GLY A 92 -6.15 -6.49 10.92
C GLY A 92 -5.71 -6.62 9.45
N GLY A 93 -6.05 -5.64 8.61
CA GLY A 93 -5.57 -5.55 7.22
C GLY A 93 -4.04 -5.45 7.14
N PHE A 94 -3.41 -4.61 7.96
CA PHE A 94 -1.95 -4.50 8.05
C PHE A 94 -1.31 -5.79 8.56
N LEU A 95 -1.93 -6.49 9.50
CA LEU A 95 -1.44 -7.80 9.96
C LEU A 95 -1.56 -8.85 8.84
N LEU A 96 -2.65 -8.87 8.08
CA LEU A 96 -2.76 -9.73 6.89
C LEU A 96 -1.67 -9.44 5.87
N ALA A 97 -1.44 -8.16 5.55
CA ALA A 97 -0.37 -7.73 4.66
C ALA A 97 1.01 -8.14 5.18
N ALA A 98 1.30 -7.94 6.47
CA ALA A 98 2.55 -8.36 7.10
C ALA A 98 2.75 -9.88 7.03
N GLY A 99 1.67 -10.66 7.13
CA GLY A 99 1.70 -12.12 6.98
C GLY A 99 2.11 -12.53 5.56
N MET A 100 1.52 -11.89 4.54
CA MET A 100 1.89 -12.10 3.14
C MET A 100 3.34 -11.67 2.85
N GLN A 101 3.82 -10.61 3.50
CA GLN A 101 5.21 -10.15 3.40
C GLN A 101 6.18 -11.15 4.00
N ARG A 102 5.91 -11.61 5.22
CA ARG A 102 6.77 -12.54 5.97
C ARG A 102 7.08 -13.83 5.20
N TRP A 103 6.12 -14.33 4.44
CA TRP A 103 6.25 -15.59 3.70
C TRP A 103 6.48 -15.39 2.20
N SER A 104 6.82 -14.17 1.76
CA SER A 104 7.08 -13.85 0.36
C SER A 104 5.93 -14.18 -0.62
N LEU A 105 4.71 -14.36 -0.10
CA LEU A 105 3.52 -14.68 -0.89
C LEU A 105 3.19 -13.55 -1.88
N HIS A 106 3.34 -12.30 -1.44
CA HIS A 106 3.20 -11.10 -2.28
C HIS A 106 4.12 -11.14 -3.52
N ARG A 107 5.39 -11.55 -3.35
CA ARG A 107 6.37 -11.66 -4.44
C ARG A 107 5.97 -12.75 -5.43
N ARG A 108 5.57 -13.92 -4.92
CA ARG A 108 5.07 -15.03 -5.75
C ARG A 108 3.84 -14.61 -6.55
N PHE A 109 2.91 -13.92 -5.90
CA PHE A 109 1.70 -13.39 -6.53
C PHE A 109 2.07 -12.41 -7.67
N ALA A 110 2.89 -11.40 -7.39
CA ALA A 110 3.30 -10.41 -8.39
C ALA A 110 3.94 -11.06 -9.63
N LEU A 111 4.94 -11.93 -9.42
CA LEU A 111 5.62 -12.62 -10.52
C LEU A 111 4.67 -13.55 -11.30
N SER A 112 3.72 -14.19 -10.62
CA SER A 112 2.70 -15.03 -11.25
C SER A 112 1.76 -14.20 -12.13
N VAL A 113 1.33 -13.02 -11.67
CA VAL A 113 0.49 -12.10 -12.47
C VAL A 113 1.25 -11.63 -13.70
N ILE A 114 2.49 -11.16 -13.54
CA ILE A 114 3.31 -10.67 -14.67
C ILE A 114 3.52 -11.80 -15.70
N ARG A 115 3.76 -13.03 -15.24
CA ARG A 115 3.93 -14.20 -16.10
C ARG A 115 2.73 -14.46 -17.02
N VAL A 116 1.51 -14.15 -16.59
CA VAL A 116 0.28 -14.38 -17.38
C VAL A 116 0.19 -13.43 -18.58
N PHE A 117 0.63 -12.18 -18.45
CA PHE A 117 0.48 -11.17 -19.52
C PHE A 117 1.48 -11.34 -20.68
N GLY A 118 2.62 -12.01 -20.46
CA GLY A 118 3.54 -12.43 -21.51
C GLY A 118 4.77 -11.54 -21.74
N VAL A 119 5.47 -11.78 -22.87
CA VAL A 119 6.81 -11.26 -23.18
C VAL A 119 6.85 -9.85 -23.80
N LYS A 120 5.73 -9.33 -24.30
CA LYS A 120 5.75 -8.04 -25.02
C LYS A 120 6.02 -6.90 -24.03
N PRO A 121 6.85 -5.90 -24.35
CA PRO A 121 7.17 -4.80 -23.44
C PRO A 121 5.94 -4.12 -22.81
N ARG A 122 4.89 -3.93 -23.61
CA ARG A 122 3.63 -3.35 -23.14
C ARG A 122 2.83 -4.29 -22.25
N SER A 123 2.87 -5.59 -22.51
CA SER A 123 2.26 -6.60 -21.64
C SER A 123 2.97 -6.67 -20.29
N VAL A 124 4.30 -6.50 -20.27
CA VAL A 124 5.08 -6.44 -19.03
C VAL A 124 4.65 -5.23 -18.21
N ILE A 125 4.59 -4.04 -18.82
CA ILE A 125 4.08 -2.82 -18.15
C ILE A 125 2.66 -3.06 -17.60
N LEU A 126 1.76 -3.66 -18.38
CA LEU A 126 0.41 -3.98 -17.92
C LEU A 126 0.41 -4.96 -16.73
N GLY A 127 1.25 -6.00 -16.80
CA GLY A 127 1.42 -6.98 -15.73
C GLY A 127 1.92 -6.35 -14.44
N PHE A 128 2.92 -5.48 -14.50
CA PHE A 128 3.40 -4.72 -13.34
C PHE A 128 2.34 -3.77 -12.79
N MET A 129 1.61 -3.07 -13.66
CA MET A 129 0.53 -2.17 -13.26
C MET A 129 -0.59 -2.90 -12.52
N ILE A 130 -1.06 -4.03 -13.07
CA ILE A 130 -2.14 -4.84 -12.47
C ILE A 130 -1.65 -5.52 -11.19
N ALA A 131 -0.46 -6.12 -11.20
CA ALA A 131 0.12 -6.72 -9.99
C ALA A 131 0.24 -5.70 -8.86
N SER A 132 0.74 -4.49 -9.17
CA SER A 132 0.84 -3.40 -8.21
C SER A 132 -0.52 -2.95 -7.72
N ALA A 133 -1.51 -2.80 -8.61
CA ALA A 133 -2.86 -2.40 -8.22
C ALA A 133 -3.52 -3.42 -7.28
N VAL A 134 -3.47 -4.71 -7.62
CA VAL A 134 -4.09 -5.75 -6.80
C VAL A 134 -3.38 -5.89 -5.45
N LEU A 135 -2.05 -5.84 -5.41
CA LEU A 135 -1.34 -5.84 -4.13
C LEU A 135 -1.70 -4.63 -3.29
N SER A 136 -1.82 -3.45 -3.90
CA SER A 136 -2.12 -2.20 -3.21
C SER A 136 -3.57 -2.07 -2.72
N MET A 137 -4.48 -2.93 -3.17
CA MET A 137 -5.83 -3.03 -2.59
C MET A 137 -5.80 -3.57 -1.17
N PHE A 138 -4.74 -4.25 -0.75
CA PHE A 138 -4.72 -4.94 0.55
C PHE A 138 -3.43 -4.69 1.34
N VAL A 139 -2.40 -4.20 0.66
CA VAL A 139 -1.14 -3.76 1.23
C VAL A 139 -1.04 -2.24 1.03
N SER A 140 -0.32 -1.53 1.88
CA SER A 140 -0.16 -0.08 1.71
C SER A 140 0.53 0.26 0.38
N ASN A 141 0.09 1.35 -0.26
CA ASN A 141 0.65 1.84 -1.53
C ASN A 141 2.18 1.94 -1.50
N THR A 142 2.72 2.52 -0.41
CA THR A 142 4.16 2.69 -0.22
C THR A 142 4.88 1.36 -0.09
N ALA A 143 4.35 0.41 0.68
CA ALA A 143 4.97 -0.91 0.79
C ALA A 143 4.93 -1.65 -0.54
N THR A 144 3.81 -1.62 -1.25
CA THR A 144 3.68 -2.23 -2.58
C THR A 144 4.69 -1.65 -3.57
N ALA A 145 4.85 -0.32 -3.60
CA ALA A 145 5.84 0.32 -4.47
C ALA A 145 7.27 -0.12 -4.14
N ILE A 146 7.65 -0.13 -2.85
CA ILE A 146 8.99 -0.56 -2.39
C ILE A 146 9.28 -2.02 -2.77
N MET A 147 8.27 -2.89 -2.73
CA MET A 147 8.41 -4.30 -3.09
C MET A 147 8.52 -4.51 -4.61
N MET A 148 7.74 -3.76 -5.39
CA MET A 148 7.65 -3.92 -6.84
C MET A 148 8.81 -3.25 -7.58
N LEU A 149 9.33 -2.15 -7.05
CA LEU A 149 10.37 -1.35 -7.72
C LEU A 149 11.65 -2.15 -8.00
N PRO A 150 12.24 -2.90 -7.04
CA PRO A 150 13.41 -3.73 -7.35
C PRO A 150 13.14 -4.77 -8.44
N ILE A 151 11.96 -5.39 -8.44
CA ILE A 151 11.58 -6.39 -9.46
C ILE A 151 11.47 -5.73 -10.84
N ALA A 152 10.86 -4.54 -10.90
CA ALA A 152 10.77 -3.75 -12.13
C ALA A 152 12.15 -3.36 -12.65
N MET A 153 13.05 -2.90 -11.76
CA MET A 153 14.42 -2.53 -12.13
C MET A 153 15.24 -3.72 -12.60
N SER A 154 15.14 -4.89 -11.95
CA SER A 154 15.85 -6.10 -12.42
C SER A 154 15.40 -6.55 -13.81
N VAL A 155 14.11 -6.43 -14.13
CA VAL A 155 13.61 -6.71 -15.49
C VAL A 155 14.17 -5.70 -16.50
N PHE A 156 14.31 -4.43 -16.12
CA PHE A 156 14.91 -3.41 -16.97
C PHE A 156 16.42 -3.63 -17.19
N GLU A 157 17.18 -3.89 -16.12
CA GLU A 157 18.63 -4.10 -16.18
C GLU A 157 19.03 -5.30 -17.06
N LEU A 158 18.20 -6.35 -17.08
CA LEU A 158 18.43 -7.50 -17.96
C LEU A 158 18.36 -7.09 -19.45
N VAL A 159 17.43 -6.20 -19.80
CA VAL A 159 17.28 -5.65 -21.15
C VAL A 159 18.47 -4.76 -21.53
N GLU A 160 19.05 -4.04 -20.56
CA GLU A 160 20.26 -3.25 -20.78
C GLU A 160 21.54 -4.10 -20.89
N GLY A 161 21.71 -5.09 -20.01
CA GLY A 161 22.91 -5.92 -19.90
C GLY A 161 23.20 -6.72 -21.16
N GLN A 162 22.16 -7.24 -21.84
CA GLN A 162 22.31 -7.94 -23.12
C GLN A 162 22.77 -7.02 -24.25
N SER A 163 22.41 -5.74 -24.20
CA SER A 163 22.83 -4.76 -25.22
C SER A 163 24.24 -4.22 -25.03
N ARG A 164 24.80 -4.30 -23.82
CA ARG A 164 26.20 -3.92 -23.54
C ARG A 164 27.18 -5.04 -23.89
N SER A 165 26.84 -6.30 -23.62
CA SER A 165 27.69 -7.45 -23.98
C SER A 165 27.83 -7.67 -25.49
N GLY A 166 26.88 -7.20 -26.30
CA GLY A 166 26.99 -7.20 -27.77
C GLY A 166 27.95 -6.15 -28.35
N ARG A 167 28.39 -5.14 -27.58
CA ARG A 167 29.29 -4.08 -28.08
C ARG A 167 30.78 -4.35 -27.85
N SER A 168 31.13 -5.38 -27.10
CA SER A 168 32.53 -5.69 -26.72
C SER A 168 33.11 -6.95 -27.38
N GLY A 169 32.41 -7.53 -28.36
CA GLY A 169 32.87 -8.70 -29.11
C GLY A 169 33.52 -8.32 -30.44
N THR A 170 34.85 -8.35 -30.50
CA THR A 170 35.62 -8.46 -31.75
C THR A 170 35.10 -9.64 -32.59
N GLY A 171 35.01 -9.42 -33.90
CA GLY A 171 34.33 -10.27 -34.89
C GLY A 171 34.39 -11.79 -34.66
N GLN A 172 33.21 -12.41 -34.68
CA GLN A 172 32.88 -13.57 -35.53
C GLN A 172 31.39 -13.87 -35.41
N SER A 173 30.69 -13.79 -36.55
CA SER A 173 29.30 -14.22 -36.69
C SER A 173 29.16 -15.71 -36.38
N GLN A 174 28.23 -16.05 -35.50
CA GLN A 174 27.45 -17.28 -35.62
C GLN A 174 25.96 -16.96 -35.46
N ALA A 175 25.18 -17.58 -36.33
CA ALA A 175 23.80 -17.28 -36.64
C ALA A 175 22.84 -17.63 -35.49
N GLY A 176 21.91 -16.72 -35.21
CA GLY A 176 20.74 -16.99 -34.38
C GLY A 176 20.16 -15.74 -33.74
N HIS A 177 19.09 -15.22 -34.34
CA HIS A 177 18.22 -14.09 -33.92
C HIS A 177 18.69 -12.70 -34.39
N PRO A 178 17.87 -11.98 -35.19
CA PRO A 178 18.16 -10.60 -35.56
C PRO A 178 18.09 -9.72 -34.30
N GLN A 179 19.25 -9.26 -33.83
CA GLN A 179 19.33 -8.34 -32.70
C GLN A 179 18.75 -6.99 -33.13
N THR A 180 17.58 -6.64 -32.61
CA THR A 180 16.92 -5.37 -32.92
C THR A 180 17.59 -4.27 -32.11
N GLU A 181 18.39 -3.42 -32.75
CA GLU A 181 19.01 -2.26 -32.07
C GLU A 181 17.93 -1.25 -31.62
N HIS A 182 17.50 -1.34 -30.36
CA HIS A 182 16.59 -0.37 -29.77
C HIS A 182 17.29 0.96 -29.51
N SER A 183 16.70 2.05 -30.00
CA SER A 183 17.19 3.42 -29.76
C SER A 183 17.21 3.74 -28.27
N GLN A 184 18.18 4.53 -27.81
CA GLN A 184 18.28 4.97 -26.41
C GLN A 184 16.98 5.63 -25.91
N ALA A 185 16.28 6.35 -26.80
CA ALA A 185 15.00 6.97 -26.47
C ALA A 185 13.89 5.93 -26.18
N GLU A 186 13.86 4.81 -26.90
CA GLU A 186 12.85 3.76 -26.70
C GLU A 186 13.06 3.03 -25.37
N ARG A 187 14.32 2.78 -25.01
CA ARG A 187 14.71 2.17 -23.73
C ARG A 187 14.31 3.05 -22.55
N ARG A 188 14.64 4.34 -22.64
CA ARG A 188 14.27 5.34 -21.63
C ARG A 188 12.75 5.45 -21.45
N ASN A 189 12.00 5.45 -22.56
CA ASN A 189 10.54 5.49 -22.50
C ASN A 189 9.97 4.26 -21.78
N PHE A 190 10.53 3.08 -22.04
CA PHE A 190 10.12 1.85 -21.35
C PHE A 190 10.47 1.86 -19.87
N GLU A 191 11.67 2.28 -19.49
CA GLU A 191 12.09 2.42 -18.09
C GLU A 191 11.13 3.32 -17.31
N ILE A 192 10.89 4.53 -17.84
CA ILE A 192 9.99 5.52 -17.24
C ILE A 192 8.57 4.95 -17.16
N ALA A 193 8.07 4.35 -18.24
CA ALA A 193 6.73 3.77 -18.26
C ALA A 193 6.59 2.60 -17.27
N LEU A 194 7.63 1.77 -17.10
CA LEU A 194 7.63 0.64 -16.19
C LEU A 194 7.58 1.12 -14.72
N VAL A 195 8.45 2.06 -14.34
CA VAL A 195 8.45 2.63 -12.98
C VAL A 195 7.14 3.37 -12.70
N LEU A 196 6.65 4.19 -13.64
CA LEU A 196 5.38 4.89 -13.49
C LEU A 196 4.19 3.93 -13.43
N SER A 197 4.23 2.80 -14.14
CA SER A 197 3.17 1.80 -14.08
C SER A 197 3.00 1.20 -12.69
N VAL A 198 4.11 0.99 -11.96
CA VAL A 198 4.08 0.56 -10.56
C VAL A 198 3.49 1.67 -9.70
N ALA A 199 3.97 2.91 -9.84
CA ALA A 199 3.52 4.04 -9.03
C ALA A 199 2.02 4.33 -9.19
N TYR A 200 1.53 4.42 -10.43
CA TYR A 200 0.11 4.62 -10.71
C TYR A 200 -0.72 3.38 -10.37
N GLY A 201 -0.20 2.18 -10.63
CA GLY A 201 -0.83 0.93 -10.24
C GLY A 201 -1.12 0.90 -8.73
N CYS A 202 -0.13 1.20 -7.88
CA CYS A 202 -0.30 1.29 -6.45
C CYS A 202 -1.38 2.31 -6.04
N ASN A 203 -1.28 3.54 -6.56
CA ASN A 203 -2.22 4.61 -6.18
C ASN A 203 -3.67 4.29 -6.58
N VAL A 204 -3.89 3.82 -7.81
CA VAL A 204 -5.23 3.45 -8.28
C VAL A 204 -5.72 2.21 -7.55
N GLY A 205 -4.88 1.20 -7.38
CA GLY A 205 -5.22 -0.01 -6.63
C GLY A 205 -5.73 0.28 -5.22
N GLY A 206 -5.09 1.20 -4.50
CA GLY A 206 -5.50 1.61 -3.16
C GLY A 206 -6.91 2.22 -3.07
N ILE A 207 -7.49 2.68 -4.18
CA ILE A 207 -8.87 3.19 -4.23
C ILE A 207 -9.89 2.05 -4.19
N GLY A 208 -9.51 0.85 -4.65
CA GLY A 208 -10.43 -0.26 -4.91
C GLY A 208 -11.13 -0.82 -3.68
N THR A 209 -10.53 -0.72 -2.49
CA THR A 209 -11.05 -1.32 -1.25
C THR A 209 -10.93 -0.34 -0.09
N LEU A 210 -11.69 -0.60 0.98
CA LEU A 210 -11.70 0.26 2.16
C LEU A 210 -10.34 0.30 2.89
N ILE A 211 -9.54 -0.76 2.80
CA ILE A 211 -8.25 -0.93 3.49
C ILE A 211 -7.06 -0.35 2.69
N GLY A 212 -7.20 -0.20 1.37
CA GLY A 212 -6.09 0.13 0.49
C GLY A 212 -5.37 1.43 0.85
N THR A 213 -6.10 2.48 1.25
CA THR A 213 -5.50 3.76 1.63
C THR A 213 -6.24 4.47 2.78
N PRO A 214 -5.54 5.19 3.68
CA PRO A 214 -6.17 5.87 4.83
C PRO A 214 -7.31 6.85 4.51
N PRO A 215 -7.29 7.62 3.39
CA PRO A 215 -8.43 8.47 3.02
C PRO A 215 -9.76 7.73 2.88
N ASN A 216 -9.75 6.47 2.45
CA ASN A 216 -10.97 5.66 2.33
C ASN A 216 -11.56 5.38 3.71
N ALA A 217 -10.69 4.99 4.65
CA ALA A 217 -11.00 4.80 6.05
C ALA A 217 -11.58 6.07 6.69
N LEU A 218 -10.91 7.21 6.45
CA LEU A 218 -11.30 8.49 7.00
C LEU A 218 -12.71 8.87 6.53
N LEU A 219 -13.02 8.65 5.24
CA LEU A 219 -14.36 8.90 4.72
C LEU A 219 -15.41 8.00 5.38
N ALA A 220 -15.13 6.70 5.51
CA ALA A 220 -16.05 5.76 6.16
C ALA A 220 -16.28 6.11 7.64
N GLY A 221 -15.22 6.44 8.38
CA GLY A 221 -15.31 6.88 9.77
C GLY A 221 -16.09 8.19 9.90
N PHE A 222 -15.84 9.16 9.02
CA PHE A 222 -16.56 10.44 8.99
C PHE A 222 -18.06 10.25 8.74
N PHE A 223 -18.44 9.38 7.80
CA PHE A 223 -19.84 9.09 7.51
C PHE A 223 -20.55 8.39 8.67
N GLN A 224 -19.86 7.46 9.33
CA GLN A 224 -20.38 6.78 10.51
C GLN A 224 -20.60 7.77 11.67
N GLU A 225 -19.64 8.65 11.93
CA GLU A 225 -19.69 9.60 13.05
C GLU A 225 -20.67 10.76 12.80
N THR A 226 -20.71 11.29 11.57
CA THR A 226 -21.47 12.51 11.25
C THR A 226 -22.90 12.21 10.82
N TYR A 227 -23.10 11.14 10.04
CA TYR A 227 -24.39 10.81 9.43
C TYR A 227 -25.01 9.53 9.99
N GLY A 228 -24.30 8.77 10.82
CA GLY A 228 -24.76 7.46 11.30
C GLY A 228 -24.84 6.41 10.18
N VAL A 229 -24.18 6.65 9.04
CA VAL A 229 -24.17 5.75 7.89
C VAL A 229 -22.89 4.93 7.93
N GLU A 230 -23.03 3.61 8.13
CA GLU A 230 -21.90 2.70 8.04
C GLU A 230 -21.62 2.37 6.56
N ILE A 231 -20.41 2.69 6.10
CA ILE A 231 -19.93 2.27 4.78
C ILE A 231 -19.18 0.95 4.96
N GLY A 232 -19.82 -0.16 4.59
CA GLY A 232 -19.21 -1.48 4.68
C GLY A 232 -18.10 -1.69 3.66
N PHE A 233 -17.31 -2.75 3.85
CA PHE A 233 -16.25 -3.12 2.91
C PHE A 233 -16.80 -3.36 1.50
N LEU A 234 -17.93 -4.10 1.38
CA LEU A 234 -18.56 -4.37 0.09
C LEU A 234 -19.09 -3.08 -0.56
N ASP A 235 -19.73 -2.20 0.21
CA ASP A 235 -20.27 -0.94 -0.31
C ASP A 235 -19.17 -0.07 -0.91
N TRP A 236 -18.03 0.04 -0.21
CA TRP A 236 -16.87 0.72 -0.75
C TRP A 236 -16.37 0.05 -2.03
N MET A 237 -16.25 -1.27 -2.03
CA MET A 237 -15.73 -2.01 -3.17
C MET A 237 -16.61 -1.84 -4.42
N LEU A 238 -17.93 -1.74 -4.26
CA LEU A 238 -18.87 -1.47 -5.35
C LEU A 238 -18.66 -0.09 -6.00
N VAL A 239 -18.09 0.88 -5.28
CA VAL A 239 -17.75 2.21 -5.81
C VAL A 239 -16.30 2.26 -6.30
N GLY A 240 -15.36 1.74 -5.51
CA GLY A 240 -13.92 1.80 -5.76
C GLY A 240 -13.49 0.92 -6.93
N MET A 241 -13.98 -0.31 -7.04
CA MET A 241 -13.56 -1.23 -8.09
C MET A 241 -13.91 -0.75 -9.51
N PRO A 242 -15.11 -0.21 -9.80
CA PRO A 242 -15.38 0.40 -11.09
C PRO A 242 -14.38 1.51 -11.45
N ILE A 243 -14.01 2.37 -10.50
CA ILE A 243 -13.03 3.43 -10.72
C ILE A 243 -11.66 2.84 -11.09
N VAL A 244 -11.22 1.78 -10.40
CA VAL A 244 -9.98 1.07 -10.72
C VAL A 244 -10.02 0.44 -12.11
N LEU A 245 -11.10 -0.26 -12.43
CA LEU A 245 -11.28 -0.96 -13.71
C LEU A 245 -11.30 -0.01 -14.90
N ILE A 246 -11.75 1.23 -14.73
CA ILE A 246 -11.73 2.27 -15.77
C ILE A 246 -10.37 2.97 -15.80
N SER A 247 -9.82 3.34 -14.63
CA SER A 247 -8.61 4.15 -14.55
C SER A 247 -7.36 3.41 -15.01
N LEU A 248 -7.23 2.11 -14.70
CA LEU A 248 -6.05 1.33 -15.09
C LEU A 248 -5.87 1.25 -16.63
N PRO A 249 -6.89 0.89 -17.43
CA PRO A 249 -6.78 0.95 -18.89
C PRO A 249 -6.48 2.35 -19.44
N VAL A 250 -7.08 3.40 -18.87
CA VAL A 250 -6.83 4.79 -19.29
C VAL A 250 -5.37 5.17 -19.05
N ILE A 251 -4.85 4.92 -17.85
CA ILE A 251 -3.46 5.20 -17.51
C ILE A 251 -2.51 4.35 -18.36
N PHE A 252 -2.81 3.07 -18.53
CA PHE A 252 -2.03 2.18 -19.39
C PHE A 252 -1.95 2.70 -20.83
N PHE A 253 -3.08 3.15 -21.38
CA PHE A 253 -3.13 3.76 -22.71
C PHE A 253 -2.28 5.04 -22.76
N LEU A 254 -2.48 5.96 -21.83
CA LEU A 254 -1.75 7.24 -21.79
C LEU A 254 -0.24 7.01 -21.66
N LEU A 255 0.20 6.16 -20.72
CA LEU A 255 1.61 5.88 -20.50
C LEU A 255 2.25 5.22 -21.73
N THR A 256 1.63 4.18 -22.29
CA THR A 256 2.27 3.36 -23.33
C THR A 256 2.09 3.85 -24.77
N ARG A 257 1.13 4.76 -25.02
CA ARG A 257 0.82 5.27 -26.37
C ARG A 257 1.07 6.76 -26.56
N VAL A 258 0.80 7.58 -25.53
CA VAL A 258 0.76 9.04 -25.67
C VAL A 258 2.01 9.66 -25.06
N LEU A 259 2.27 9.40 -23.78
CA LEU A 259 3.34 10.06 -23.02
C LEU A 259 4.70 9.41 -23.29
N PHE A 260 4.77 8.08 -23.22
CA PHE A 260 6.01 7.31 -23.41
C PHE A 260 5.76 6.18 -24.42
N PRO A 261 5.65 6.51 -25.72
CA PRO A 261 5.27 5.53 -26.74
C PRO A 261 6.28 4.36 -26.77
N ILE A 262 5.78 3.16 -26.51
CA ILE A 262 6.58 1.93 -26.48
C ILE A 262 6.55 1.27 -27.86
N ARG A 263 7.70 1.35 -28.56
CA ARG A 263 7.90 0.81 -29.91
C ARG A 263 8.69 -0.51 -29.94
N MET A 264 9.25 -0.91 -28.80
CA MET A 264 9.98 -2.18 -28.67
C MET A 264 9.05 -3.36 -28.92
N GLN A 265 9.49 -4.30 -29.76
CA GLN A 265 8.68 -5.42 -30.23
C GLN A 265 8.82 -6.66 -29.33
N GLU A 266 10.04 -6.94 -28.88
CA GLU A 266 10.35 -8.08 -28.01
C GLU A 266 11.16 -7.61 -26.81
N LEU A 267 10.98 -8.32 -25.69
CA LEU A 267 11.75 -8.12 -24.47
C LEU A 267 12.62 -9.35 -24.27
N ASP A 268 13.85 -9.29 -24.76
CA ASP A 268 14.78 -10.43 -24.69
C ASP A 268 15.10 -10.79 -23.23
N GLY A 269 14.95 -12.06 -22.87
CA GLY A 269 15.29 -12.61 -21.55
C GLY A 269 14.38 -12.24 -20.38
N GLY A 270 13.53 -11.22 -20.47
CA GLY A 270 12.74 -10.75 -19.31
C GLY A 270 11.77 -11.79 -18.73
N MET A 271 11.16 -12.61 -19.59
CA MET A 271 10.29 -13.70 -19.12
C MET A 271 11.08 -14.91 -18.61
N ASP A 272 12.29 -15.14 -19.11
CA ASP A 272 13.15 -16.20 -18.58
C ASP A 272 13.67 -15.82 -17.19
N TYR A 273 13.90 -14.53 -16.94
CA TYR A 273 14.15 -14.01 -15.60
C TYR A 273 12.95 -14.23 -14.66
N ILE A 274 11.74 -13.84 -15.06
CA ILE A 274 10.53 -14.06 -14.23
C ILE A 274 10.31 -15.55 -13.95
N ARG A 275 10.50 -16.42 -14.95
CA ARG A 275 10.41 -17.88 -14.77
C ARG A 275 11.52 -18.40 -13.86
N GLY A 276 12.73 -17.90 -14.01
CA GLY A 276 13.88 -18.23 -13.16
C GLY A 276 13.63 -17.84 -11.71
N GLU A 277 13.13 -16.63 -11.46
CA GLU A 277 12.76 -16.15 -10.12
C GLU A 277 11.65 -17.01 -9.50
N LEU A 278 10.60 -17.33 -10.25
CA LEU A 278 9.54 -18.24 -9.78
C LEU A 278 10.06 -19.66 -9.51
N ALA A 279 11.00 -20.16 -10.31
CA ALA A 279 11.62 -21.47 -10.12
C ALA A 279 12.52 -21.50 -8.88
N GLN A 280 13.30 -20.45 -8.65
CA GLN A 280 14.13 -20.29 -7.44
C GLN A 280 13.29 -20.26 -6.16
N MET A 281 12.08 -19.70 -6.22
CA MET A 281 11.13 -19.71 -5.09
C MET A 281 10.53 -21.11 -4.82
N GLY A 282 10.72 -22.09 -5.70
CA GLY A 282 10.21 -23.45 -5.53
C GLY A 282 8.68 -23.56 -5.51
N PRO A 283 8.13 -24.75 -5.19
CA PRO A 283 6.69 -24.94 -5.02
C PRO A 283 6.16 -24.15 -3.82
N MET A 284 4.87 -23.83 -3.85
CA MET A 284 4.24 -23.05 -2.77
C MET A 284 4.35 -23.78 -1.43
N SER A 285 4.95 -23.12 -0.46
CA SER A 285 5.17 -23.66 0.89
C SER A 285 3.85 -23.83 1.65
N VAL A 286 3.87 -24.62 2.72
CA VAL A 286 2.69 -24.79 3.59
C VAL A 286 2.28 -23.45 4.20
N GLN A 287 3.26 -22.61 4.52
CA GLN A 287 3.07 -21.28 5.09
C GLN A 287 2.40 -20.35 4.09
N GLU A 288 2.91 -20.27 2.86
CA GLU A 288 2.31 -19.48 1.79
C GLU A 288 0.85 -19.89 1.56
N LYS A 289 0.56 -21.20 1.51
CA LYS A 289 -0.81 -21.72 1.36
C LYS A 289 -1.72 -21.32 2.52
N ARG A 290 -1.24 -21.43 3.77
CA ARG A 290 -2.01 -21.08 4.96
C ARG A 290 -2.29 -19.58 5.04
N VAL A 291 -1.31 -18.73 4.72
CA VAL A 291 -1.51 -17.28 4.64
C VAL A 291 -2.51 -16.93 3.53
N ALA A 292 -2.36 -17.51 2.33
CA ALA A 292 -3.28 -17.31 1.23
C ALA A 292 -4.72 -17.72 1.60
N MET A 293 -4.87 -18.84 2.33
CA MET A 293 -6.15 -19.30 2.84
C MET A 293 -6.77 -18.31 3.84
N VAL A 294 -6.02 -17.85 4.85
CA VAL A 294 -6.53 -16.87 5.82
C VAL A 294 -6.94 -15.57 5.12
N PHE A 295 -6.14 -15.13 4.17
CA PHE A 295 -6.43 -13.95 3.37
C PHE A 295 -7.71 -14.12 2.53
N ALA A 296 -7.86 -15.26 1.85
CA ALA A 296 -9.06 -15.58 1.08
C ALA A 296 -10.31 -15.66 1.97
N LEU A 297 -10.19 -16.23 3.17
CA LEU A 297 -11.28 -16.28 4.15
C LEU A 297 -11.67 -14.87 4.64
N ALA A 298 -10.69 -14.00 4.89
CA ALA A 298 -10.95 -12.61 5.27
C ALA A 298 -11.67 -11.84 4.15
N ALA A 299 -11.15 -11.93 2.92
CA ALA A 299 -11.75 -11.30 1.74
C ALA A 299 -13.16 -11.81 1.46
N LEU A 300 -13.38 -13.12 1.55
CA LEU A 300 -14.69 -13.72 1.42
C LEU A 300 -15.62 -13.22 2.53
N GLY A 301 -15.16 -13.21 3.78
CA GLY A 301 -15.91 -12.72 4.93
C GLY A 301 -16.38 -11.28 4.73
N TRP A 302 -15.51 -10.37 4.27
CA TRP A 302 -15.90 -8.98 4.00
C TRP A 302 -16.94 -8.85 2.89
N VAL A 303 -16.78 -9.61 1.80
CA VAL A 303 -17.72 -9.57 0.67
C VAL A 303 -19.07 -10.20 1.03
N THR A 304 -19.08 -11.26 1.83
CA THR A 304 -20.31 -11.95 2.23
C THR A 304 -20.87 -11.45 3.57
N ARG A 305 -20.23 -10.47 4.22
CA ARG A 305 -20.68 -9.92 5.52
C ARG A 305 -22.18 -9.61 5.53
N PRO A 306 -22.77 -8.90 4.54
CA PRO A 306 -24.20 -8.57 4.59
C PRO A 306 -25.11 -9.80 4.66
N LEU A 307 -24.67 -10.94 4.11
CA LEU A 307 -25.40 -12.21 4.16
C LEU A 307 -25.14 -12.97 5.47
N LEU A 308 -23.95 -12.82 6.05
CA LEU A 308 -23.55 -13.50 7.29
C LEU A 308 -24.12 -12.84 8.54
N GLU A 309 -24.36 -11.53 8.50
CA GLU A 309 -24.89 -10.77 9.63
C GLU A 309 -26.29 -11.25 10.05
N GLU A 310 -27.09 -11.77 9.11
CA GLU A 310 -28.40 -12.40 9.41
C GLU A 310 -28.27 -13.63 10.33
N TYR A 311 -27.15 -14.36 10.24
CA TYR A 311 -26.91 -15.58 11.01
C TYR A 311 -26.01 -15.36 12.23
N VAL A 312 -25.18 -14.32 12.22
CA VAL A 312 -24.23 -13.98 13.28
C VAL A 312 -24.42 -12.51 13.69
N PRO A 313 -25.32 -12.24 14.65
CA PRO A 313 -25.56 -10.89 15.13
C PRO A 313 -24.28 -10.25 15.67
N GLY A 314 -23.99 -9.02 15.24
CA GLY A 314 -22.81 -8.26 15.67
C GLY A 314 -21.53 -8.52 14.86
N LEU A 315 -21.62 -9.26 13.74
CA LEU A 315 -20.49 -9.41 12.82
C LEU A 315 -20.21 -8.08 12.09
N SER A 316 -19.01 -7.53 12.32
CA SER A 316 -18.55 -6.29 11.69
C SER A 316 -17.32 -6.52 10.81
N ASP A 317 -17.07 -5.62 9.87
CA ASP A 317 -15.85 -5.66 9.03
C ASP A 317 -14.58 -5.62 9.87
N ALA A 318 -14.59 -4.81 10.95
CA ALA A 318 -13.52 -4.76 11.93
C ALA A 318 -13.32 -6.11 12.65
N GLY A 319 -14.41 -6.75 13.05
CA GLY A 319 -14.39 -8.08 13.67
C GLY A 319 -13.81 -9.16 12.75
N ILE A 320 -14.18 -9.15 11.47
CA ILE A 320 -13.62 -10.07 10.45
C ILE A 320 -12.11 -9.84 10.32
N SER A 321 -11.69 -8.58 10.24
CA SER A 321 -10.28 -8.21 10.12
C SER A 321 -9.44 -8.66 11.31
N VAL A 322 -9.91 -8.37 12.53
CA VAL A 322 -9.23 -8.78 13.77
C VAL A 322 -9.24 -10.30 13.92
N GLY A 323 -10.35 -10.97 13.60
CA GLY A 323 -10.44 -12.43 13.60
C GLY A 323 -9.43 -13.09 12.65
N ALA A 324 -9.34 -12.58 11.42
CA ALA A 324 -8.35 -13.04 10.44
C ALA A 324 -6.91 -12.80 10.92
N ALA A 325 -6.64 -11.65 11.54
CA ALA A 325 -5.34 -11.37 12.13
C ALA A 325 -4.99 -12.34 13.27
N VAL A 326 -5.94 -12.62 14.16
CA VAL A 326 -5.78 -13.62 15.24
C VAL A 326 -5.53 -15.02 14.67
N LEU A 327 -6.20 -15.42 13.59
CA LEU A 327 -5.95 -16.70 12.92
C LEU A 327 -4.49 -16.85 12.45
N LEU A 328 -3.81 -15.76 12.07
CA LEU A 328 -2.39 -15.80 11.73
C LEU A 328 -1.49 -16.11 12.95
N PHE A 329 -1.92 -15.83 14.16
CA PHE A 329 -1.18 -16.21 15.37
C PHE A 329 -1.51 -17.62 15.86
N ILE A 330 -2.70 -18.13 15.54
CA ILE A 330 -3.17 -19.45 15.97
C ILE A 330 -2.72 -20.55 15.02
N ILE A 331 -2.90 -20.36 13.71
CA ILE A 331 -2.61 -21.39 12.72
C ILE A 331 -1.10 -21.64 12.72
N PRO A 332 -0.63 -22.88 12.95
CA PRO A 332 0.80 -23.17 13.00
C PRO A 332 1.48 -22.85 11.67
N ALA A 333 2.73 -22.42 11.69
CA ALA A 333 3.48 -22.21 10.45
C ALA A 333 3.72 -23.54 9.70
N GLY A 334 3.90 -24.66 10.43
CA GLY A 334 4.18 -25.96 9.81
C GLY A 334 5.63 -26.03 9.33
N GLY A 335 6.55 -26.11 10.29
CA GLY A 335 7.98 -26.28 10.07
C GLY A 335 8.65 -26.65 11.39
N ASP A 336 9.32 -27.81 11.39
CA ASP A 336 10.00 -28.52 12.48
C ASP A 336 9.16 -28.92 13.73
N LYS A 337 9.40 -30.14 14.22
CA LYS A 337 8.62 -30.80 15.29
C LYS A 337 8.77 -30.14 16.68
N ARG A 338 9.50 -29.01 16.76
CA ARG A 338 9.78 -28.27 18.00
C ARG A 338 9.50 -26.77 17.87
N ALA A 339 8.33 -26.40 17.38
CA ALA A 339 7.75 -25.10 17.67
C ALA A 339 6.26 -25.09 17.29
N GLY A 340 5.39 -25.29 18.28
CA GLY A 340 3.95 -24.96 18.18
C GLY A 340 3.74 -23.45 18.10
N ARG A 341 4.31 -22.82 17.08
CA ARG A 341 4.34 -21.39 16.89
C ARG A 341 3.54 -21.05 15.61
N GLY A 342 2.57 -20.14 15.74
CA GLY A 342 1.71 -19.67 14.66
C GLY A 342 2.46 -19.09 13.46
N ILE A 343 1.76 -18.74 12.37
CA ILE A 343 2.34 -18.12 11.15
C ILE A 343 3.25 -16.91 11.48
N PHE A 344 2.94 -16.16 12.54
CA PHE A 344 3.79 -15.08 13.06
C PHE A 344 4.76 -15.45 14.18
N SER A 345 4.53 -16.55 14.88
CA SER A 345 5.40 -16.95 15.99
C SER A 345 6.54 -17.80 15.42
N GLY A 346 7.75 -17.36 15.66
CA GLY A 346 8.95 -17.89 15.03
C GLY A 346 9.95 -16.75 15.00
N SER A 347 11.12 -16.95 15.60
CA SER A 347 12.18 -15.96 15.56
C SER A 347 12.45 -15.61 14.09
N VAL A 348 12.32 -14.34 13.76
CA VAL A 348 13.01 -13.78 12.59
C VAL A 348 14.46 -14.11 12.85
N GLY A 349 15.00 -15.11 12.15
CA GLY A 349 16.43 -15.29 12.09
C GLY A 349 16.97 -13.98 11.55
N VAL A 350 17.66 -13.24 12.41
CA VAL A 350 18.53 -12.14 11.99
C VAL A 350 19.66 -12.79 11.19
N GLN A 351 19.37 -13.12 9.93
CA GLN A 351 20.32 -13.54 8.92
C GLN A 351 19.97 -12.74 7.67
N GLY A 352 20.55 -11.54 7.57
CA GLY A 352 20.34 -10.67 6.42
C GLY A 352 20.76 -9.21 6.63
N MET A 353 20.89 -8.71 7.86
CA MET A 353 21.44 -7.37 8.15
C MET A 353 22.82 -7.46 8.80
N GLY A 354 23.75 -8.13 8.13
CA GLY A 354 25.15 -8.19 8.52
C GLY A 354 26.02 -8.54 7.30
N GLY A 355 26.42 -7.53 6.55
CA GLY A 355 27.32 -7.69 5.41
C GLY A 355 27.34 -6.49 4.47
N VAL A 356 27.94 -5.40 4.96
CA VAL A 356 28.51 -4.21 4.27
C VAL A 356 27.62 -3.45 3.28
#